data_AF-A0A2U3KHC8-F1
#
_entry.id   AF-A0A2U3KHC8-F1
#
_cell.length_a   1.000
_cell.length_b   1.000
_cell.length_c   1.000
_cell.angle_alpha   90.00
_cell.angle_beta   90.00
_cell.angle_gamma   90.00
#
_symmetry.space_group_name_H-M   'P 1'
#
loop_
_entity.id
_entity.type
_entity.pdbx_description
1 polymer ?
#
loop_
_entity_poly.entity_id
_entity_poly.type
_entity_poly.pdbx_seq_one_letter_code
_entity_poly.pdbx_strand_id
1 'polypeptide(L)'
;MDKRLPGFARPGRTRASVPTRAVVLQGCPHTSRIANVLLRFTIIRHNHRAMTVTVRSFAKINLGLRIGAAREDGFHELLTVYQTIGLHDIIRVSVGRGGGIEIRCADLRVPRDESNTCYRIVESAMRALGVKGRAVIEIEKRLPVQGGLGGASSNAVATLLGLERAVGKTLAAGERLRIAAEVGSDLPLFLMGGTVLGVGRGEQVYPLADLPATACVVVTPEVGVSTPKAFAEWDRRVGEQGLKPLSSGGADAALKGRSSTVVQADLPEAETSPAELRPARPDQRFGPTQTWTDEGVRRSTSAKLTVAGASDRMKELGRGLSAWLSDASLGQSYSSAPSDLLARRGRAENPLLWLVRAGIENDFEQVVFPEYPRLREGKMALLRAGAKYASLSGSGSALYGLFASRETAARAVARLRKQGWSTEATMTLPRRTYWRRMIAGTAGLRPKNF
;
A
#
# COMPACT_ATOMS: atom_id res chain seq x y z
N MET A 1 35.03 31.21 56.30
CA MET A 1 35.83 30.03 55.96
C MET A 1 35.32 29.55 54.60
N ASP A 2 35.81 29.97 53.44
CA ASP A 2 37.09 30.59 53.04
C ASP A 2 38.35 29.78 53.36
N LYS A 3 38.97 29.26 52.29
CA LYS A 3 40.42 29.06 51.99
C LYS A 3 40.54 27.98 50.88
N ARG A 4 41.39 28.08 49.84
CA ARG A 4 41.94 29.25 49.10
C ARG A 4 42.55 28.77 47.75
N LEU A 5 42.77 29.68 46.79
CA LEU A 5 43.43 29.43 45.49
C LEU A 5 44.98 29.44 45.62
N PRO A 6 45.77 28.90 44.66
CA PRO A 6 46.12 29.54 43.37
C PRO A 6 45.90 28.59 42.15
N GLY A 7 46.18 28.93 40.88
CA GLY A 7 46.68 30.16 40.23
C GLY A 7 47.44 29.83 38.91
N PHE A 8 47.59 30.81 37.99
CA PHE A 8 48.24 30.71 36.65
C PHE A 8 47.55 29.78 35.61
N ALA A 9 47.68 29.97 34.28
CA ALA A 9 47.91 31.17 33.45
C ALA A 9 47.47 30.89 31.99
N ARG A 10 47.26 31.93 31.16
CA ARG A 10 46.86 31.80 29.74
C ARG A 10 48.01 32.04 28.76
N PRO A 11 48.24 31.15 27.78
CA PRO A 11 48.50 31.55 26.39
C PRO A 11 47.16 31.76 25.65
N GLY A 12 47.04 32.52 24.56
CA GLY A 12 48.04 33.25 23.79
C GLY A 12 47.55 33.35 22.34
N ARG A 13 46.88 34.44 21.95
CA ARG A 13 46.28 34.57 20.59
C ARG A 13 47.36 34.77 19.52
N THR A 14 47.73 33.71 18.81
CA THR A 14 48.54 33.80 17.60
C THR A 14 47.66 34.02 16.36
N ARG A 15 47.68 35.24 15.81
CA ARG A 15 47.17 35.50 14.44
C ARG A 15 48.21 34.99 13.44
N ALA A 16 47.87 33.96 12.67
CA ALA A 16 48.69 33.53 11.54
C ALA A 16 48.53 34.52 10.36
N SER A 17 49.45 35.49 10.25
CA SER A 17 49.54 36.40 9.11
C SER A 17 50.25 35.72 7.93
N VAL A 18 49.55 35.52 6.82
CA VAL A 18 50.15 35.02 5.57
C VAL A 18 50.94 36.16 4.91
N PRO A 19 52.24 36.00 4.58
CA PRO A 19 53.03 37.04 3.94
C PRO A 19 52.80 37.08 2.43
N THR A 20 52.16 38.14 1.93
CA THR A 20 52.00 38.39 0.49
C THR A 20 53.33 38.85 -0.12
N ARG A 21 54.16 37.90 -0.58
CA ARG A 21 55.32 38.23 -1.44
C ARG A 21 54.85 38.61 -2.84
N ALA A 22 54.74 39.91 -3.11
CA ALA A 22 54.66 40.42 -4.47
C ALA A 22 56.01 40.20 -5.17
N VAL A 23 56.01 39.41 -6.25
CA VAL A 23 57.16 39.27 -7.15
C VAL A 23 56.90 40.14 -8.37
N VAL A 24 57.67 41.22 -8.51
CA VAL A 24 57.64 42.07 -9.70
C VAL A 24 58.58 41.45 -10.74
N LEU A 25 58.04 41.16 -11.92
CA LEU A 25 58.82 40.80 -13.11
C LEU A 25 58.34 41.66 -14.28
N GLN A 26 59.21 42.58 -14.71
CA GLN A 26 59.14 43.22 -16.03
C GLN A 26 60.02 42.41 -16.99
N GLY A 27 59.63 42.26 -18.26
CA GLY A 27 60.56 41.74 -19.28
C GLY A 27 59.94 40.95 -20.44
N CYS A 28 59.58 41.67 -21.49
CA CYS A 28 59.47 41.20 -22.89
C CYS A 28 58.40 40.13 -23.27
N PRO A 29 58.02 40.04 -24.57
CA PRO A 29 56.73 39.48 -24.95
C PRO A 29 56.79 38.43 -26.08
N HIS A 30 56.53 37.15 -25.80
CA HIS A 30 55.92 36.17 -26.74
C HIS A 30 55.64 34.84 -26.01
N THR A 31 54.38 34.37 -25.96
CA THR A 31 53.87 32.96 -25.83
C THR A 31 52.39 32.88 -25.38
N SER A 32 51.55 33.85 -25.76
CA SER A 32 50.13 33.93 -25.36
C SER A 32 49.22 32.87 -26.03
N ARG A 33 49.43 31.57 -25.75
CA ARG A 33 48.51 30.49 -26.17
C ARG A 33 48.42 29.22 -25.30
N ILE A 34 49.38 28.93 -24.41
CA ILE A 34 49.39 27.65 -23.66
C ILE A 34 48.89 27.79 -22.20
N ALA A 35 49.09 28.92 -21.54
CA ALA A 35 48.74 29.11 -20.12
C ALA A 35 47.23 28.97 -19.78
N ASN A 36 46.34 29.14 -20.76
CA ASN A 36 44.88 29.15 -20.55
C ASN A 36 44.22 27.75 -20.46
N VAL A 37 44.96 26.67 -20.75
CA VAL A 37 44.43 25.29 -20.67
C VAL A 37 44.53 24.72 -19.26
N LEU A 38 45.63 25.00 -18.55
CA LEU A 38 45.91 24.41 -17.24
C LEU A 38 45.26 25.15 -16.06
N LEU A 39 44.93 26.43 -16.21
CA LEU A 39 44.28 27.21 -15.14
C LEU A 39 42.76 27.03 -15.02
N ARG A 40 42.15 26.15 -15.83
CA ARG A 40 40.72 25.77 -15.71
C ARG A 40 40.48 24.49 -14.89
N PHE A 41 41.52 23.79 -14.47
CA PHE A 41 41.42 22.61 -13.60
C PHE A 41 41.64 22.91 -12.10
N THR A 42 41.71 24.19 -11.72
CA THR A 42 41.85 24.62 -10.32
C THR A 42 40.54 24.45 -9.54
N ILE A 43 40.26 23.21 -9.17
CA ILE A 43 39.54 22.82 -7.95
C ILE A 43 38.17 23.52 -7.78
N ILE A 44 37.22 23.24 -8.68
CA ILE A 44 35.80 23.24 -8.25
C ILE A 44 35.57 21.98 -7.39
N ARG A 45 36.11 22.00 -6.16
CA ARG A 45 35.64 21.13 -5.07
C ARG A 45 34.23 21.58 -4.74
N HIS A 46 33.27 21.14 -5.55
CA HIS A 46 31.87 21.12 -5.15
C HIS A 46 31.81 20.39 -3.80
N ASN A 47 31.55 21.16 -2.75
CA ASN A 47 31.38 20.64 -1.41
C ASN A 47 29.99 19.98 -1.35
N HIS A 48 29.85 18.86 -2.06
CA HIS A 48 28.65 18.04 -2.12
C HIS A 48 28.41 17.42 -0.75
N ARG A 49 27.86 18.23 0.17
CA ARG A 49 26.95 17.72 1.19
C ARG A 49 25.90 16.91 0.45
N ALA A 50 25.83 15.61 0.76
CA ALA A 50 24.81 14.73 0.21
C ALA A 50 23.44 15.37 0.46
N MET A 51 22.62 15.52 -0.58
CA MET A 51 21.31 16.15 -0.41
C MET A 51 20.39 15.21 0.38
N THR A 52 20.12 15.55 1.63
CA THR A 52 19.18 14.83 2.48
C THR A 52 17.75 15.15 2.07
N VAL A 53 17.09 14.22 1.39
CA VAL A 53 15.67 14.32 1.01
C VAL A 53 14.82 13.83 2.17
N THR A 54 13.81 14.61 2.58
CA THR A 54 12.87 14.25 3.66
C THR A 54 11.50 13.89 3.10
N VAL A 55 11.00 12.71 3.44
CA VAL A 55 9.75 12.12 2.94
C VAL A 55 8.89 11.63 4.10
N ARG A 56 7.58 11.89 4.06
CA ARG A 56 6.60 11.32 4.99
C ARG A 56 6.17 9.93 4.54
N SER A 57 6.28 8.96 5.44
CA SER A 57 5.86 7.58 5.23
C SER A 57 4.49 7.36 5.85
N PHE A 58 3.42 7.53 5.07
CA PHE A 58 2.04 7.44 5.56
C PHE A 58 1.60 6.00 5.81
N ALA A 59 0.85 5.77 6.89
CA ALA A 59 0.23 4.49 7.19
C ALA A 59 -0.97 4.18 6.27
N LYS A 60 -1.41 2.92 6.30
CA LYS A 60 -2.70 2.46 5.75
C LYS A 60 -3.60 1.84 6.80
N ILE A 61 -4.87 1.70 6.44
CA ILE A 61 -5.87 0.84 7.06
C ILE A 61 -6.48 -0.07 5.98
N ASN A 62 -7.05 -1.21 6.39
CA ASN A 62 -7.80 -2.10 5.51
C ASN A 62 -9.31 -1.85 5.74
N LEU A 63 -9.99 -1.20 4.78
CA LEU A 63 -11.44 -0.93 4.80
C LEU A 63 -12.30 -2.20 4.69
N GLY A 64 -11.70 -3.26 4.18
CA GLY A 64 -12.20 -4.62 4.18
C GLY A 64 -11.04 -5.56 3.82
N LEU A 65 -11.04 -6.78 4.34
CA LEU A 65 -10.04 -7.81 4.05
C LEU A 65 -10.73 -9.18 4.07
N ARG A 66 -10.69 -9.89 2.94
CA ARG A 66 -11.11 -11.28 2.82
C ARG A 66 -9.88 -12.17 2.63
N ILE A 67 -9.89 -13.34 3.26
CA ILE A 67 -8.89 -14.39 3.03
C ILE A 67 -9.57 -15.50 2.23
N GLY A 68 -8.98 -15.83 1.07
CA GLY A 68 -9.42 -16.87 0.16
C GLY A 68 -8.76 -18.22 0.46
N ALA A 69 -8.58 -19.01 -0.59
CA ALA A 69 -7.85 -20.27 -0.50
C ALA A 69 -6.36 -20.03 -0.24
N ALA A 70 -5.73 -20.98 0.46
CA ALA A 70 -4.28 -21.17 0.41
C ALA A 70 -3.85 -21.54 -1.02
N ARG A 71 -2.67 -21.09 -1.43
CA ARG A 71 -2.05 -21.25 -2.75
C ARG A 71 -0.86 -22.21 -2.64
N GLU A 72 -0.47 -22.77 -3.79
CA GLU A 72 0.70 -23.65 -3.91
C GLU A 72 2.03 -22.97 -3.54
N ASP A 73 2.09 -21.63 -3.58
CA ASP A 73 3.26 -20.84 -3.18
C ASP A 73 3.33 -20.49 -1.68
N GLY A 74 2.46 -21.09 -0.85
CA GLY A 74 2.46 -20.92 0.61
C GLY A 74 1.85 -19.61 1.11
N PHE A 75 1.20 -18.83 0.23
CA PHE A 75 0.40 -17.66 0.59
C PHE A 75 -1.10 -17.94 0.46
N HIS A 76 -1.94 -17.03 0.93
CA HIS A 76 -3.37 -17.03 0.64
C HIS A 76 -3.70 -16.05 -0.49
N GLU A 77 -4.74 -16.38 -1.26
CA GLU A 77 -5.47 -15.34 -1.99
C GLU A 77 -6.06 -14.34 -0.99
N LEU A 78 -5.86 -13.05 -1.24
CA LEU A 78 -6.39 -11.95 -0.46
C LEU A 78 -7.24 -11.06 -1.36
N LEU A 79 -8.32 -10.51 -0.80
CA LEU A 79 -9.11 -9.48 -1.47
C LEU A 79 -9.37 -8.35 -0.48
N THR A 80 -8.67 -7.24 -0.66
CA THR A 80 -8.53 -6.18 0.34
C THR A 80 -8.69 -4.80 -0.27
N VAL A 81 -9.37 -3.89 0.44
CA VAL A 81 -9.42 -2.46 0.08
C VAL A 81 -8.60 -1.68 1.08
N TYR A 82 -7.43 -1.21 0.63
CA TYR A 82 -6.55 -0.36 1.40
C TYR A 82 -6.97 1.11 1.32
N GLN A 83 -6.77 1.85 2.40
CA GLN A 83 -6.91 3.29 2.45
C GLN A 83 -5.74 3.91 3.21
N THR A 84 -5.02 4.83 2.57
CA THR A 84 -3.93 5.58 3.22
C THR A 84 -4.47 6.61 4.23
N ILE A 85 -3.74 6.84 5.33
CA ILE A 85 -4.15 7.72 6.45
C ILE A 85 -3.06 8.72 6.84
N GLY A 86 -3.44 9.77 7.57
CA GLY A 86 -2.58 10.91 7.90
C GLY A 86 -1.45 10.63 8.91
N LEU A 87 -1.47 9.49 9.62
CA LEU A 87 -0.40 9.07 10.52
C LEU A 87 0.83 8.65 9.71
N HIS A 88 2.03 9.00 10.17
CA HIS A 88 3.26 8.76 9.40
C HIS A 88 4.54 8.72 10.22
N ASP A 89 5.51 7.90 9.78
CA ASP A 89 6.92 8.05 10.12
C ASP A 89 7.56 9.17 9.25
N ILE A 90 8.75 9.68 9.63
CA ILE A 90 9.55 10.56 8.75
C ILE A 90 10.82 9.81 8.31
N ILE A 91 11.04 9.74 7.00
CA ILE A 91 12.23 9.16 6.37
C ILE A 91 13.13 10.28 5.86
N ARG A 92 14.43 10.15 6.09
CA ARG A 92 15.46 11.02 5.51
C ARG A 92 16.46 10.16 4.74
N VAL A 93 16.70 10.47 3.47
CA VAL A 93 17.61 9.71 2.60
C VAL A 93 18.69 10.63 2.08
N SER A 94 19.95 10.19 2.15
CA SER A 94 21.08 10.87 1.51
C SER A 94 22.01 9.85 0.86
N VAL A 95 22.66 10.24 -0.24
CA VAL A 95 23.66 9.41 -0.93
C VAL A 95 24.96 10.20 -1.07
N GLY A 96 26.07 9.61 -0.61
CA GLY A 96 27.40 10.21 -0.61
C GLY A 96 28.48 9.32 -1.21
N ARG A 97 29.74 9.75 -1.08
CA ARG A 97 30.91 8.97 -1.50
C ARG A 97 31.10 7.73 -0.61
N GLY A 98 31.70 6.68 -1.15
CA GLY A 98 31.89 5.38 -0.50
C GLY A 98 30.95 4.32 -1.06
N GLY A 99 30.68 3.28 -0.27
CA GLY A 99 29.74 2.20 -0.57
C GLY A 99 28.95 1.79 0.67
N GLY A 100 28.03 0.83 0.50
CA GLY A 100 27.19 0.30 1.56
C GLY A 100 25.91 1.10 1.84
N ILE A 101 25.01 0.50 2.62
CA ILE A 101 23.73 1.08 3.04
C ILE A 101 23.72 1.10 4.57
N GLU A 102 23.34 2.24 5.15
CA GLU A 102 23.29 2.45 6.59
C GLU A 102 21.87 2.86 7.02
N ILE A 103 21.29 2.15 8.00
CA ILE A 103 19.99 2.51 8.59
C ILE A 103 20.18 3.04 10.01
N ARG A 104 19.66 4.25 10.25
CA ARG A 104 19.60 4.89 11.56
C ARG A 104 18.16 4.96 12.02
N CYS A 105 17.85 4.41 13.19
CA CYS A 105 16.54 4.50 13.82
C CYS A 105 16.74 4.53 15.34
N ALA A 106 16.09 5.44 16.06
CA ALA A 106 16.19 5.50 17.52
C ALA A 106 15.50 4.30 18.20
N ASP A 107 14.38 3.83 17.65
CA ASP A 107 13.67 2.64 18.13
C ASP A 107 14.48 1.37 17.83
N LEU A 108 14.86 0.65 18.90
CA LEU A 108 15.65 -0.58 18.85
C LEU A 108 14.89 -1.77 18.22
N ARG A 109 13.55 -1.70 18.12
CA ARG A 109 12.70 -2.73 17.52
C ARG A 109 12.67 -2.68 16.00
N VAL A 110 13.41 -1.75 15.39
CA VAL A 110 13.55 -1.58 13.95
C VAL A 110 14.92 -2.11 13.54
N PRO A 111 15.01 -3.22 12.77
CA PRO A 111 16.27 -3.74 12.27
C PRO A 111 17.06 -2.67 11.51
N ARG A 112 18.40 -2.69 11.63
CA ARG A 112 19.30 -1.69 11.00
C ARG A 112 20.19 -2.28 9.91
N ASP A 113 19.97 -3.56 9.66
CA ASP A 113 20.66 -4.49 8.77
C ASP A 113 19.81 -4.79 7.51
N GLU A 114 20.29 -5.75 6.72
CA GLU A 114 19.70 -6.24 5.47
C GLU A 114 18.29 -6.87 5.59
N SER A 115 17.84 -7.25 6.79
CA SER A 115 16.45 -7.70 6.99
C SER A 115 15.44 -6.57 6.84
N ASN A 116 15.85 -5.30 6.99
CA ASN A 116 14.96 -4.16 6.89
C ASN A 116 14.51 -3.94 5.43
N THR A 117 13.21 -3.83 5.21
CA THR A 117 12.59 -3.48 3.92
C THR A 117 13.18 -2.22 3.26
N CYS A 118 13.67 -1.25 4.05
CA CYS A 118 14.33 -0.04 3.54
C CYS A 118 15.74 -0.31 2.99
N TYR A 119 16.45 -1.31 3.54
CA TYR A 119 17.73 -1.78 2.99
C TYR A 119 17.47 -2.47 1.66
N ARG A 120 16.61 -3.49 1.67
CA ARG A 120 16.30 -4.35 0.51
C ARG A 120 15.84 -3.54 -0.71
N ILE A 121 14.99 -2.52 -0.52
CA ILE A 121 14.52 -1.68 -1.63
C ILE A 121 15.59 -0.73 -2.15
N VAL A 122 16.46 -0.19 -1.29
CA VAL A 122 17.56 0.69 -1.71
C VAL A 122 18.62 -0.09 -2.45
N GLU A 123 18.94 -1.32 -2.03
CA GLU A 123 19.88 -2.18 -2.76
C GLU A 123 19.38 -2.47 -4.18
N SER A 124 18.15 -2.99 -4.32
CA SER A 124 17.55 -3.28 -5.63
C SER A 124 17.43 -2.04 -6.51
N ALA A 125 17.05 -0.90 -5.94
CA ALA A 125 16.92 0.35 -6.70
C ALA A 125 18.28 0.97 -7.08
N MET A 126 19.30 0.93 -6.22
CA MET A 126 20.65 1.39 -6.59
C MET A 126 21.26 0.52 -7.70
N ARG A 127 21.02 -0.80 -7.64
CA ARG A 127 21.37 -1.77 -8.69
C ARG A 127 20.67 -1.40 -10.02
N ALA A 128 19.35 -1.25 -10.02
CA ALA A 128 18.56 -0.92 -11.21
C ALA A 128 18.84 0.49 -11.80
N LEU A 129 19.14 1.49 -10.95
CA LEU A 129 19.48 2.85 -11.38
C LEU A 129 20.96 3.00 -11.83
N GLY A 130 21.79 1.97 -11.67
CA GLY A 130 23.23 2.05 -11.89
C GLY A 130 23.89 3.14 -11.03
N VAL A 131 23.57 3.19 -9.74
CA VAL A 131 24.10 4.20 -8.80
C VAL A 131 25.12 3.56 -7.86
N LYS A 132 26.31 4.16 -7.79
CA LYS A 132 27.36 3.82 -6.82
C LYS A 132 27.46 4.95 -5.79
N GLY A 133 27.59 4.58 -4.52
CA GLY A 133 27.70 5.52 -3.39
C GLY A 133 27.39 4.83 -2.06
N ARG A 134 27.56 5.55 -0.95
CA ARG A 134 27.05 5.15 0.37
C ARG A 134 25.66 5.76 0.54
N ALA A 135 24.65 4.93 0.78
CA ALA A 135 23.30 5.40 1.13
C ALA A 135 23.14 5.45 2.66
N VAL A 136 22.55 6.51 3.17
CA VAL A 136 22.20 6.66 4.58
C VAL A 136 20.71 6.97 4.70
N ILE A 137 20.00 6.15 5.48
CA ILE A 137 18.55 6.14 5.64
C ILE A 137 18.25 6.38 7.12
N GLU A 138 17.67 7.52 7.46
CA GLU A 138 17.30 7.86 8.84
C GLU A 138 15.78 7.78 9.02
N ILE A 139 15.35 6.88 9.90
CA ILE A 139 13.96 6.54 10.21
C ILE A 139 13.59 7.18 11.55
N GLU A 140 12.79 8.24 11.50
CA GLU A 140 12.16 8.83 12.66
C GLU A 140 10.82 8.12 12.90
N LYS A 141 10.89 7.04 13.70
CA LYS A 141 9.76 6.17 14.00
C LYS A 141 8.73 6.86 14.88
N ARG A 142 7.47 6.86 14.44
CA ARG A 142 6.30 7.47 15.10
C ARG A 142 5.11 6.52 15.14
N LEU A 143 4.87 5.78 14.06
CA LEU A 143 3.93 4.67 14.02
C LEU A 143 4.45 3.51 14.89
N PRO A 144 3.58 2.63 15.44
CA PRO A 144 4.03 1.41 16.11
C PRO A 144 4.82 0.49 15.16
N VAL A 145 5.67 -0.35 15.75
CA VAL A 145 6.26 -1.53 15.09
C VAL A 145 5.23 -2.67 15.12
N GLN A 146 5.15 -3.47 14.06
CA GLN A 146 4.23 -4.63 13.92
C GLN A 146 2.71 -4.34 14.13
N GLY A 147 2.27 -3.08 14.08
CA GLY A 147 0.87 -2.71 14.34
C GLY A 147 -0.10 -2.81 13.15
N GLY A 148 0.17 -3.56 12.08
CA GLY A 148 -0.79 -3.76 10.96
C GLY A 148 -1.04 -2.55 10.02
N LEU A 149 -0.48 -1.38 10.36
CA LEU A 149 -0.62 -0.10 9.64
C LEU A 149 0.27 0.03 8.38
N GLY A 150 0.98 -1.02 7.97
CA GLY A 150 1.85 -1.02 6.76
C GLY A 150 3.14 -0.19 6.88
N GLY A 151 3.54 0.24 8.08
CA GLY A 151 4.63 1.20 8.28
C GLY A 151 5.99 0.79 7.68
N ALA A 152 6.40 -0.48 7.77
CA ALA A 152 7.66 -0.95 7.18
C ALA A 152 7.65 -0.81 5.63
N SER A 153 6.56 -1.22 5.00
CA SER A 153 6.34 -1.12 3.55
C SER A 153 6.29 0.34 3.07
N SER A 154 5.61 1.21 3.81
CA SER A 154 5.59 2.65 3.52
C SER A 154 6.96 3.30 3.73
N ASN A 155 7.71 2.89 4.76
CA ASN A 155 9.08 3.37 5.00
C ASN A 155 10.01 2.99 3.83
N ALA A 156 9.89 1.78 3.31
CA ALA A 156 10.63 1.35 2.13
C ALA A 156 10.28 2.18 0.89
N VAL A 157 8.99 2.40 0.59
CA VAL A 157 8.58 3.24 -0.56
C VAL A 157 8.99 4.71 -0.39
N ALA A 158 8.86 5.28 0.80
CA ALA A 158 9.34 6.63 1.11
C ALA A 158 10.87 6.73 0.99
N THR A 159 11.60 5.65 1.33
CA THR A 159 13.05 5.57 1.12
C THR A 159 13.41 5.50 -0.35
N LEU A 160 12.67 4.73 -1.16
CA LEU A 160 12.88 4.66 -2.61
C LEU A 160 12.67 6.02 -3.29
N LEU A 161 11.57 6.71 -2.98
CA LEU A 161 11.29 8.03 -3.51
C LEU A 161 12.32 9.08 -3.03
N GLY A 162 12.81 8.95 -1.79
CA GLY A 162 13.92 9.75 -1.26
C GLY A 162 15.23 9.51 -1.99
N LEU A 163 15.55 8.24 -2.29
CA LEU A 163 16.72 7.81 -3.07
C LEU A 163 16.68 8.40 -4.48
N GLU A 164 15.60 8.16 -5.23
CA GLU A 164 15.40 8.70 -6.59
C GLU A 164 15.63 10.22 -6.63
N ARG A 165 15.05 10.93 -5.65
CA ARG A 165 15.16 12.39 -5.54
C ARG A 165 16.55 12.90 -5.11
N ALA A 166 17.29 12.11 -4.34
CA ALA A 166 18.64 12.44 -3.86
C ALA A 166 19.71 12.21 -4.95
N VAL A 167 19.54 11.18 -5.79
CA VAL A 167 20.48 10.81 -6.87
C VAL A 167 20.14 11.47 -8.21
N GLY A 168 18.97 12.07 -8.34
CA GLY A 168 18.53 12.76 -9.57
C GLY A 168 18.16 11.81 -10.72
N LYS A 169 17.88 10.53 -10.43
CA LYS A 169 17.45 9.51 -11.39
C LYS A 169 16.16 8.87 -10.91
N THR A 170 15.29 8.45 -11.84
CA THR A 170 14.03 7.76 -11.52
C THR A 170 13.91 6.43 -12.26
N LEU A 171 13.34 5.42 -11.60
CA LEU A 171 12.92 4.16 -12.21
C LEU A 171 11.72 4.37 -13.13
N ALA A 172 11.60 3.52 -14.15
CA ALA A 172 10.35 3.37 -14.91
C ALA A 172 9.22 2.90 -13.98
N ALA A 173 7.96 3.22 -14.30
CA ALA A 173 6.82 2.92 -13.43
C ALA A 173 6.66 1.41 -13.15
N GLY A 174 6.75 0.57 -14.19
CA GLY A 174 6.70 -0.90 -14.04
C GLY A 174 7.87 -1.47 -13.24
N GLU A 175 9.09 -0.94 -13.43
CA GLU A 175 10.27 -1.38 -12.68
C GLU A 175 10.20 -1.00 -11.19
N ARG A 176 9.66 0.20 -10.89
CA ARG A 176 9.38 0.62 -9.51
C ARG A 176 8.34 -0.30 -8.84
N LEU A 177 7.32 -0.72 -9.58
CA LEU A 177 6.28 -1.63 -9.12
C LEU A 177 6.80 -3.06 -8.89
N ARG A 178 7.61 -3.59 -9.83
CA ARG A 178 8.27 -4.89 -9.74
C ARG A 178 9.13 -5.00 -8.47
N ILE A 179 10.07 -4.06 -8.31
CA ILE A 179 10.97 -4.01 -7.14
C ILE A 179 10.18 -3.89 -5.83
N ALA A 180 9.06 -3.15 -5.81
CA ALA A 180 8.21 -3.06 -4.63
C ALA A 180 7.54 -4.41 -4.27
N ALA A 181 6.94 -5.10 -5.25
CA ALA A 181 6.25 -6.38 -5.05
C ALA A 181 7.19 -7.53 -4.62
N GLU A 182 8.45 -7.49 -5.06
CA GLU A 182 9.55 -8.39 -4.65
C GLU A 182 10.04 -8.13 -3.22
N VAL A 183 10.05 -6.86 -2.78
CA VAL A 183 10.41 -6.53 -1.39
C VAL A 183 9.27 -6.88 -0.43
N GLY A 184 8.00 -6.77 -0.82
CA GLY A 184 6.86 -7.31 -0.05
C GLY A 184 5.48 -6.82 -0.51
N SER A 185 4.42 -7.59 -0.20
CA SER A 185 3.06 -7.37 -0.72
C SER A 185 2.49 -5.97 -0.51
N ASP A 186 2.65 -5.41 0.70
CA ASP A 186 2.04 -4.11 1.04
C ASP A 186 2.78 -2.91 0.38
N LEU A 187 3.93 -3.07 -0.28
CA LEU A 187 4.70 -1.94 -0.83
C LEU A 187 4.04 -1.30 -2.07
N PRO A 188 3.60 -2.06 -3.10
CA PRO A 188 2.85 -1.53 -4.24
C PRO A 188 1.71 -0.56 -3.90
N LEU A 189 0.95 -0.77 -2.81
CA LEU A 189 -0.15 0.12 -2.45
C LEU A 189 0.33 1.56 -2.15
N PHE A 190 1.55 1.72 -1.62
CA PHE A 190 2.14 3.02 -1.31
C PHE A 190 2.74 3.73 -2.55
N LEU A 191 2.95 3.00 -3.65
CA LEU A 191 3.24 3.57 -4.98
C LEU A 191 1.98 4.11 -5.69
N MET A 192 0.79 3.69 -5.25
CA MET A 192 -0.49 4.24 -5.71
C MET A 192 -0.96 5.38 -4.80
N GLY A 193 -1.12 5.09 -3.50
CA GLY A 193 -1.74 5.98 -2.52
C GLY A 193 -3.25 6.16 -2.73
N GLY A 194 -3.89 6.89 -1.81
CA GLY A 194 -5.34 7.07 -1.83
C GLY A 194 -6.09 5.83 -1.34
N THR A 195 -7.10 5.44 -2.11
CA THR A 195 -7.89 4.20 -1.96
C THR A 195 -7.44 3.16 -3.00
N VAL A 196 -7.13 1.93 -2.59
CA VAL A 196 -6.46 0.94 -3.47
C VAL A 196 -7.05 -0.46 -3.25
N LEU A 197 -7.39 -1.15 -4.33
CA LEU A 197 -7.72 -2.58 -4.30
C LEU A 197 -6.42 -3.40 -4.33
N GLY A 198 -6.30 -4.39 -3.46
CA GLY A 198 -5.24 -5.40 -3.48
C GLY A 198 -5.81 -6.80 -3.70
N VAL A 199 -5.15 -7.58 -4.58
CA VAL A 199 -5.45 -8.98 -4.91
C VAL A 199 -4.17 -9.83 -4.89
N GLY A 200 -4.26 -11.15 -5.12
CA GLY A 200 -3.14 -12.08 -4.96
C GLY A 200 -2.77 -12.21 -3.48
N ARG A 201 -1.48 -12.20 -3.14
CA ARG A 201 -1.01 -12.04 -1.74
C ARG A 201 -1.00 -10.56 -1.29
N GLY A 202 -1.77 -9.69 -1.96
CA GLY A 202 -1.87 -8.24 -1.74
C GLY A 202 -0.90 -7.38 -2.56
N GLU A 203 -0.02 -8.00 -3.34
CA GLU A 203 1.02 -7.36 -4.16
C GLU A 203 0.48 -6.78 -5.48
N GLN A 204 -0.58 -7.35 -6.02
CA GLN A 204 -1.25 -6.84 -7.22
C GLN A 204 -2.25 -5.77 -6.81
N VAL A 205 -1.99 -4.52 -7.24
CA VAL A 205 -2.74 -3.34 -6.78
C VAL A 205 -3.35 -2.54 -7.91
N TYR A 206 -4.60 -2.12 -7.71
CA TYR A 206 -5.37 -1.32 -8.66
C TYR A 206 -5.90 -0.05 -7.96
N PRO A 207 -5.70 1.15 -8.52
CA PRO A 207 -6.22 2.38 -7.94
C PRO A 207 -7.75 2.41 -8.02
N LEU A 208 -8.43 2.54 -6.88
CA LEU A 208 -9.86 2.83 -6.86
C LEU A 208 -10.10 4.35 -6.92
N ALA A 209 -11.34 4.76 -7.13
CA ALA A 209 -11.73 6.16 -6.98
C ALA A 209 -11.48 6.65 -5.55
N ASP A 210 -10.95 7.87 -5.43
CA ASP A 210 -10.59 8.46 -4.14
C ASP A 210 -11.84 8.69 -3.27
N LEU A 211 -11.81 8.14 -2.06
CA LEU A 211 -12.86 8.31 -1.09
C LEU A 211 -12.81 9.70 -0.43
N PRO A 212 -13.96 10.28 -0.01
CA PRO A 212 -13.97 11.53 0.75
C PRO A 212 -13.06 11.45 1.99
N ALA A 213 -12.29 12.52 2.24
CA ALA A 213 -11.41 12.62 3.39
C ALA A 213 -12.22 12.53 4.70
N THR A 214 -12.16 11.36 5.34
CA THR A 214 -13.01 10.96 6.46
C THR A 214 -12.20 10.98 7.75
N ALA A 215 -12.81 11.43 8.86
CA ALA A 215 -12.15 11.44 10.15
C ALA A 215 -11.97 10.02 10.68
N CYS A 216 -10.80 9.72 11.25
CA CYS A 216 -10.43 8.39 11.70
C CYS A 216 -9.76 8.47 13.08
N VAL A 217 -10.02 7.49 13.94
CA VAL A 217 -9.25 7.29 15.18
C VAL A 217 -8.60 5.92 15.11
N VAL A 218 -7.30 5.86 15.34
CA VAL A 218 -6.55 4.61 15.44
C VAL A 218 -6.29 4.31 16.92
N VAL A 219 -6.53 3.07 17.33
CA VAL A 219 -6.16 2.51 18.63
C VAL A 219 -4.97 1.57 18.39
N THR A 220 -3.91 1.70 19.20
CA THR A 220 -2.70 0.88 19.09
C THR A 220 -2.38 0.22 20.44
N PRO A 221 -3.02 -0.93 20.77
CA PRO A 221 -2.77 -1.63 22.02
C PRO A 221 -1.36 -2.24 22.06
N GLU A 222 -0.82 -2.42 23.26
CA GLU A 222 0.54 -2.97 23.50
C GLU A 222 0.59 -4.50 23.36
N VAL A 223 0.09 -5.01 22.23
CA VAL A 223 0.14 -6.42 21.85
C VAL A 223 0.65 -6.52 20.42
N GLY A 224 1.50 -7.51 20.13
CA GLY A 224 1.94 -7.84 18.78
C GLY A 224 1.18 -9.06 18.27
N VAL A 225 0.46 -8.93 17.15
CA VAL A 225 -0.14 -10.09 16.47
C VAL A 225 0.81 -10.53 15.36
N SER A 226 1.23 -11.80 15.41
CA SER A 226 2.11 -12.38 14.39
C SER A 226 1.28 -12.76 13.16
N THR A 227 1.51 -12.09 12.03
CA THR A 227 0.78 -12.36 10.77
C THR A 227 0.84 -13.84 10.34
N PRO A 228 1.98 -14.54 10.39
CA PRO A 228 2.02 -15.98 10.13
C PRO A 228 1.16 -16.82 11.08
N LYS A 229 1.10 -16.48 12.39
CA LYS A 229 0.21 -17.19 13.33
C LYS A 229 -1.27 -16.95 12.99
N ALA A 230 -1.62 -15.71 12.67
CA ALA A 230 -2.99 -15.34 12.32
C ALA A 230 -3.49 -16.02 11.02
N PHE A 231 -2.58 -16.34 10.09
CA PHE A 231 -2.88 -17.21 8.94
C PHE A 231 -3.00 -18.69 9.33
N ALA A 232 -2.06 -19.25 10.11
CA ALA A 232 -2.13 -20.66 10.53
C ALA A 232 -3.40 -20.98 11.34
N GLU A 233 -3.85 -20.07 12.20
CA GLU A 233 -5.12 -20.19 12.94
C GLU A 233 -6.35 -20.01 12.03
N TRP A 234 -6.25 -19.21 10.96
CA TRP A 234 -7.28 -19.16 9.91
C TRP A 234 -7.41 -20.49 9.18
N ASP A 235 -6.29 -21.12 8.80
CA ASP A 235 -6.28 -22.43 8.14
C ASP A 235 -6.88 -23.52 9.03
N ARG A 236 -6.53 -23.55 10.34
CA ARG A 236 -7.16 -24.43 11.33
C ARG A 236 -8.68 -24.28 11.34
N ARG A 237 -9.17 -23.03 11.47
CA ARG A 237 -10.59 -22.69 11.51
C ARG A 237 -11.34 -23.07 10.21
N VAL A 238 -10.71 -22.89 9.04
CA VAL A 238 -11.30 -23.23 7.74
C VAL A 238 -11.38 -24.74 7.55
N GLY A 239 -10.35 -25.48 7.96
CA GLY A 239 -10.34 -26.95 7.97
C GLY A 239 -11.44 -27.54 8.87
N GLU A 240 -11.58 -27.02 10.09
CA GLU A 240 -12.63 -27.43 11.04
C GLU A 240 -14.06 -27.16 10.55
N GLN A 241 -14.24 -26.26 9.57
CA GLN A 241 -15.54 -25.96 8.95
C GLN A 241 -15.79 -26.74 7.66
N GLY A 242 -14.87 -27.63 7.23
CA GLY A 242 -15.01 -28.45 6.02
C GLY A 242 -15.08 -27.64 4.71
N LEU A 243 -14.64 -26.38 4.74
CA LEU A 243 -14.70 -25.46 3.61
C LEU A 243 -13.66 -25.83 2.57
N LYS A 244 -14.10 -26.44 1.46
CA LYS A 244 -13.21 -26.75 0.32
C LYS A 244 -12.55 -25.48 -0.22
N PRO A 245 -11.21 -25.48 -0.43
CA PRO A 245 -10.53 -24.45 -1.20
C PRO A 245 -11.16 -24.30 -2.60
N LEU A 246 -11.18 -23.08 -3.13
CA LEU A 246 -11.53 -22.87 -4.53
C LEU A 246 -10.40 -23.34 -5.44
N SER A 247 -10.76 -24.01 -6.53
CA SER A 247 -9.88 -24.11 -7.70
C SER A 247 -9.66 -22.72 -8.30
N SER A 248 -8.43 -22.46 -8.73
CA SER A 248 -7.88 -21.12 -9.01
C SER A 248 -8.46 -20.38 -10.23
N GLY A 249 -9.28 -21.02 -11.06
CA GLY A 249 -9.78 -20.45 -12.32
C GLY A 249 -10.82 -19.32 -12.21
N GLY A 250 -11.27 -18.95 -11.01
CA GLY A 250 -12.45 -18.08 -10.82
C GLY A 250 -12.24 -16.59 -11.08
N ALA A 251 -11.05 -16.04 -10.82
CA ALA A 251 -10.78 -14.60 -10.94
C ALA A 251 -10.17 -14.23 -12.31
N ASP A 252 -9.29 -15.08 -12.81
CA ASP A 252 -8.49 -14.87 -14.02
C ASP A 252 -9.36 -14.78 -15.30
N ALA A 253 -10.40 -15.60 -15.38
CA ALA A 253 -11.39 -15.58 -16.47
C ALA A 253 -12.18 -14.25 -16.57
N ALA A 254 -12.32 -13.49 -15.48
CA ALA A 254 -13.04 -12.22 -15.46
C ALA A 254 -12.20 -11.03 -15.94
N LEU A 255 -10.89 -11.20 -16.11
CA LEU A 255 -9.94 -10.14 -16.49
C LEU A 255 -9.20 -10.41 -17.81
N LYS A 256 -9.06 -11.66 -18.23
CA LYS A 256 -8.49 -12.03 -19.55
C LYS A 256 -9.36 -11.65 -20.75
N GLY A 257 -10.60 -11.22 -20.54
CA GLY A 257 -11.57 -10.81 -21.57
C GLY A 257 -11.30 -9.48 -22.30
N ARG A 258 -10.05 -8.99 -22.34
CA ARG A 258 -9.65 -7.82 -23.15
C ARG A 258 -8.28 -8.05 -23.80
N SER A 259 -8.28 -8.71 -24.95
CA SER A 259 -7.12 -8.70 -25.85
C SER A 259 -6.86 -7.27 -26.33
N SER A 260 -5.59 -6.87 -26.40
CA SER A 260 -5.19 -5.53 -26.85
C SER A 260 -5.28 -5.44 -28.38
N THR A 261 -6.38 -4.90 -28.89
CA THR A 261 -6.48 -4.55 -30.32
C THR A 261 -5.49 -3.42 -30.65
N VAL A 262 -4.32 -3.80 -31.16
CA VAL A 262 -3.40 -2.86 -31.81
C VAL A 262 -4.10 -2.35 -33.07
N VAL A 263 -4.36 -1.05 -33.14
CA VAL A 263 -4.83 -0.43 -34.37
C VAL A 263 -3.64 -0.25 -35.30
N GLN A 264 -3.57 -1.09 -36.32
CA GLN A 264 -2.69 -0.92 -37.48
C GLN A 264 -3.57 -1.05 -38.73
N ALA A 265 -3.46 -0.08 -39.63
CA ALA A 265 -4.26 -0.05 -40.85
C ALA A 265 -3.65 -0.96 -41.92
N ASP A 266 -4.48 -1.63 -42.72
CA ASP A 266 -4.72 -1.31 -44.14
C ASP A 266 -5.78 -2.27 -44.73
N LEU A 267 -6.11 -2.13 -46.02
CA LEU A 267 -7.21 -2.80 -46.75
C LEU A 267 -6.65 -3.44 -48.06
N PRO A 268 -7.41 -4.31 -48.79
CA PRO A 268 -8.29 -5.41 -48.39
C PRO A 268 -7.95 -6.70 -49.22
N GLU A 269 -8.96 -7.55 -49.54
CA GLU A 269 -8.94 -8.69 -50.49
C GLU A 269 -8.20 -9.99 -50.03
N ALA A 270 -8.60 -11.24 -50.36
CA ALA A 270 -9.71 -11.74 -51.20
C ALA A 270 -10.33 -13.09 -50.68
N GLU A 271 -11.28 -13.61 -51.46
CA GLU A 271 -12.16 -14.80 -51.34
C GLU A 271 -11.46 -16.16 -51.01
N THR A 272 -12.12 -17.18 -50.44
CA THR A 272 -13.05 -18.12 -51.15
C THR A 272 -13.83 -19.07 -50.20
N SER A 273 -14.62 -20.02 -50.75
CA SER A 273 -15.80 -20.67 -50.13
C SER A 273 -15.64 -22.22 -49.86
N PRO A 274 -16.67 -23.11 -49.69
CA PRO A 274 -16.70 -24.04 -48.53
C PRO A 274 -17.04 -25.54 -48.83
N ALA A 275 -17.26 -26.33 -47.77
CA ALA A 275 -18.01 -27.61 -47.72
C ALA A 275 -18.60 -27.77 -46.27
N GLU A 276 -19.84 -28.21 -45.99
CA GLU A 276 -20.60 -29.42 -46.37
C GLU A 276 -20.12 -30.72 -45.66
N LEU A 277 -20.96 -31.65 -45.15
CA LEU A 277 -22.44 -31.81 -45.21
C LEU A 277 -23.01 -32.58 -43.98
N ARG A 278 -24.32 -32.86 -43.95
CA ARG A 278 -25.13 -33.54 -42.88
C ARG A 278 -25.73 -34.87 -43.43
N PRO A 279 -26.40 -35.79 -42.67
CA PRO A 279 -27.51 -35.59 -41.71
C PRO A 279 -27.21 -36.17 -40.28
N ALA A 280 -27.95 -36.99 -39.48
CA ALA A 280 -29.25 -37.72 -39.56
C ALA A 280 -29.86 -38.05 -38.16
N ARG A 281 -30.95 -38.84 -38.12
CA ARG A 281 -31.82 -39.31 -36.99
C ARG A 281 -32.62 -40.55 -37.47
N PRO A 282 -33.60 -41.18 -36.75
CA PRO A 282 -34.11 -41.08 -35.35
C PRO A 282 -33.97 -42.44 -34.58
N ASP A 283 -34.60 -42.78 -33.43
CA ASP A 283 -35.72 -42.22 -32.63
C ASP A 283 -35.45 -42.35 -31.08
N GLN A 284 -36.24 -42.84 -30.09
CA GLN A 284 -37.60 -43.42 -29.95
C GLN A 284 -38.17 -43.19 -28.50
N ARG A 285 -39.25 -43.88 -28.09
CA ARG A 285 -39.95 -43.79 -26.78
C ARG A 285 -40.46 -45.16 -26.29
N PHE A 286 -40.62 -45.36 -24.96
CA PHE A 286 -41.75 -46.07 -24.29
C PHE A 286 -41.66 -45.99 -22.74
N GLY A 287 -42.70 -46.43 -22.02
CA GLY A 287 -42.87 -46.57 -20.55
C GLY A 287 -44.23 -47.28 -20.27
N PRO A 288 -44.86 -47.27 -19.06
CA PRO A 288 -44.46 -46.83 -17.70
C PRO A 288 -44.86 -47.86 -16.58
N THR A 289 -45.13 -47.41 -15.33
CA THR A 289 -45.68 -48.14 -14.12
C THR A 289 -44.68 -49.04 -13.34
N GLN A 290 -44.78 -49.34 -12.03
CA GLN A 290 -45.91 -49.43 -11.05
C GLN A 290 -45.64 -48.75 -9.66
N THR A 291 -46.44 -49.07 -8.63
CA THR A 291 -46.91 -48.21 -7.51
C THR A 291 -46.79 -48.82 -6.08
N TRP A 292 -47.07 -48.00 -5.04
CA TRP A 292 -47.25 -48.33 -3.59
C TRP A 292 -45.96 -48.70 -2.81
N THR A 293 -45.84 -48.53 -1.48
CA THR A 293 -46.84 -48.34 -0.38
C THR A 293 -46.67 -47.06 0.47
N ASP A 294 -47.50 -46.92 1.51
CA ASP A 294 -47.72 -45.73 2.37
C ASP A 294 -47.03 -45.83 3.76
N GLU A 295 -46.82 -44.68 4.42
CA GLU A 295 -46.82 -44.40 5.88
C GLU A 295 -45.98 -43.16 6.28
N GLY A 296 -46.35 -42.49 7.39
CA GLY A 296 -45.38 -41.75 8.22
C GLY A 296 -45.35 -40.20 8.15
N VAL A 297 -46.48 -39.52 8.38
CA VAL A 297 -46.49 -38.03 8.49
C VAL A 297 -45.67 -37.52 9.68
N ARG A 298 -44.55 -36.84 9.42
CA ARG A 298 -43.94 -35.86 10.35
C ARG A 298 -43.48 -34.59 9.62
N ARG A 299 -44.16 -33.47 9.88
CA ARG A 299 -43.69 -32.13 9.45
C ARG A 299 -42.43 -31.76 10.23
N SER A 300 -41.33 -31.48 9.52
CA SER A 300 -40.12 -30.88 10.07
C SER A 300 -39.69 -29.69 9.21
N THR A 301 -40.31 -28.53 9.45
CA THR A 301 -39.92 -27.27 8.81
C THR A 301 -38.64 -26.73 9.45
N SER A 302 -37.49 -27.15 8.94
CA SER A 302 -36.18 -26.58 9.31
C SER A 302 -35.43 -26.15 8.06
N ALA A 303 -35.81 -25.00 7.51
CA ALA A 303 -35.07 -24.34 6.43
C ALA A 303 -33.75 -23.78 6.97
N LYS A 304 -32.73 -24.66 7.09
CA LYS A 304 -31.36 -24.25 7.40
C LYS A 304 -30.82 -23.37 6.27
N LEU A 305 -30.85 -22.06 6.48
CA LEU A 305 -30.18 -21.08 5.64
C LEU A 305 -28.67 -21.42 5.63
N THR A 306 -28.19 -21.97 4.52
CA THR A 306 -26.77 -22.24 4.30
C THR A 306 -26.01 -20.92 4.21
N VAL A 307 -25.14 -20.66 5.20
CA VAL A 307 -24.21 -19.54 5.15
C VAL A 307 -23.28 -19.76 3.95
N ALA A 308 -23.27 -18.80 3.02
CA ALA A 308 -22.47 -18.87 1.80
C ALA A 308 -20.98 -19.11 2.10
N GLY A 309 -20.25 -19.76 1.20
CA GLY A 309 -18.82 -20.02 1.37
C GLY A 309 -17.98 -18.74 1.27
N ALA A 310 -16.74 -18.80 1.76
CA ALA A 310 -15.74 -17.75 1.48
C ALA A 310 -15.55 -17.58 -0.05
N SER A 311 -15.58 -18.70 -0.78
CA SER A 311 -15.74 -18.80 -2.24
C SER A 311 -16.73 -17.78 -2.83
N ASP A 312 -17.95 -17.78 -2.30
CA ASP A 312 -19.09 -17.24 -3.02
C ASP A 312 -19.23 -15.74 -2.75
N ARG A 313 -18.90 -15.33 -1.51
CA ARG A 313 -18.63 -13.94 -1.15
C ARG A 313 -17.49 -13.35 -1.98
N MET A 314 -16.39 -14.07 -2.18
CA MET A 314 -15.27 -13.57 -2.99
C MET A 314 -15.67 -13.37 -4.46
N LYS A 315 -16.43 -14.30 -5.05
CA LYS A 315 -17.00 -14.16 -6.40
C LYS A 315 -17.99 -12.99 -6.51
N GLU A 316 -18.82 -12.77 -5.49
CA GLU A 316 -19.77 -11.66 -5.46
C GLU A 316 -19.06 -10.30 -5.34
N LEU A 317 -18.07 -10.20 -4.44
CA LEU A 317 -17.22 -9.03 -4.26
C LEU A 317 -16.46 -8.69 -5.57
N GLY A 318 -15.87 -9.70 -6.20
CA GLY A 318 -15.20 -9.58 -7.50
C GLY A 318 -16.13 -9.12 -8.62
N ARG A 319 -17.36 -9.64 -8.70
CA ARG A 319 -18.37 -9.17 -9.67
C ARG A 319 -18.78 -7.72 -9.42
N GLY A 320 -19.00 -7.31 -8.18
CA GLY A 320 -19.35 -5.93 -7.83
C GLY A 320 -18.23 -4.93 -8.18
N LEU A 321 -16.98 -5.27 -7.87
CA LEU A 321 -15.81 -4.48 -8.25
C LEU A 321 -15.58 -4.44 -9.77
N SER A 322 -15.73 -5.57 -10.47
CA SER A 322 -15.57 -5.66 -11.93
C SER A 322 -16.63 -4.83 -12.67
N ALA A 323 -17.90 -4.87 -12.21
CA ALA A 323 -18.96 -4.02 -12.72
C ALA A 323 -18.64 -2.53 -12.50
N TRP A 324 -18.19 -2.15 -11.30
CA TRP A 324 -17.81 -0.76 -11.00
C TRP A 324 -16.60 -0.27 -11.83
N LEU A 325 -15.56 -1.09 -11.97
CA LEU A 325 -14.39 -0.79 -12.81
C LEU A 325 -14.78 -0.64 -14.30
N SER A 326 -15.72 -1.46 -14.76
CA SER A 326 -16.25 -1.38 -16.13
C SER A 326 -17.03 -0.08 -16.36
N ASP A 327 -17.96 0.25 -15.45
CA ASP A 327 -18.78 1.47 -15.51
C ASP A 327 -17.89 2.75 -15.44
N ALA A 328 -16.90 2.77 -14.54
CA ALA A 328 -15.91 3.83 -14.46
C ALA A 328 -15.04 3.98 -15.73
N SER A 329 -14.89 2.90 -16.52
CA SER A 329 -14.16 2.94 -17.81
C SER A 329 -14.99 3.46 -18.99
N LEU A 330 -16.32 3.55 -18.85
CA LEU A 330 -17.25 4.01 -19.90
C LEU A 330 -17.62 5.50 -19.78
N GLY A 331 -17.01 6.22 -18.82
CA GLY A 331 -17.28 7.65 -18.54
C GLY A 331 -16.80 8.66 -19.60
N GLN A 332 -16.52 8.24 -20.83
CA GLN A 332 -16.27 9.14 -21.96
C GLN A 332 -17.19 8.79 -23.15
N SER A 333 -18.15 9.68 -23.39
CA SER A 333 -18.90 9.87 -24.64
C SER A 333 -19.54 8.64 -25.30
N TYR A 334 -20.87 8.52 -25.19
CA TYR A 334 -21.74 8.52 -26.38
C TYR A 334 -23.14 9.05 -26.03
N SER A 335 -23.85 9.55 -27.04
CA SER A 335 -25.19 10.15 -26.91
C SER A 335 -26.31 9.13 -27.13
N SER A 336 -27.51 9.45 -26.62
CA SER A 336 -28.82 8.92 -27.04
C SER A 336 -29.04 7.39 -26.99
N ALA A 337 -29.52 6.90 -25.84
CA ALA A 337 -30.24 5.64 -25.66
C ALA A 337 -31.24 5.78 -24.46
N PRO A 338 -32.25 4.89 -24.26
CA PRO A 338 -33.49 5.26 -23.57
C PRO A 338 -33.39 5.53 -22.05
N SER A 339 -34.20 6.48 -21.58
CA SER A 339 -34.21 6.99 -20.20
C SER A 339 -34.73 6.03 -19.12
N ASP A 340 -35.51 5.00 -19.47
CA ASP A 340 -36.26 4.19 -18.50
C ASP A 340 -35.41 3.25 -17.64
N LEU A 341 -34.25 2.80 -18.12
CA LEU A 341 -33.35 1.96 -17.32
C LEU A 341 -32.62 2.75 -16.21
N LEU A 342 -32.53 4.07 -16.33
CA LEU A 342 -31.94 4.94 -15.30
C LEU A 342 -32.90 5.20 -14.12
N ALA A 343 -34.22 5.07 -14.33
CA ALA A 343 -35.23 5.32 -13.29
C ALA A 343 -35.26 4.25 -12.18
N ARG A 344 -34.74 3.02 -12.44
CA ARG A 344 -34.80 1.87 -11.51
C ARG A 344 -33.48 1.51 -10.81
N ARG A 345 -32.42 2.31 -10.98
CA ARG A 345 -31.18 2.20 -10.18
C ARG A 345 -30.85 3.56 -9.58
N GLY A 346 -31.22 3.76 -8.32
CA GLY A 346 -30.95 5.00 -7.60
C GLY A 346 -29.45 5.34 -7.58
N ARG A 347 -29.16 6.64 -7.79
CA ARG A 347 -27.84 7.31 -7.79
C ARG A 347 -26.67 6.43 -7.32
N ALA A 348 -25.77 6.11 -8.27
CA ALA A 348 -24.55 5.32 -8.08
C ALA A 348 -23.95 5.47 -6.66
N GLU A 349 -24.18 4.47 -5.81
CA GLU A 349 -23.72 4.51 -4.43
C GLU A 349 -22.19 4.45 -4.40
N ASN A 350 -21.59 5.26 -3.52
CA ASN A 350 -20.14 5.25 -3.34
C ASN A 350 -19.67 3.81 -3.02
N PRO A 351 -18.65 3.26 -3.71
CA PRO A 351 -18.16 1.91 -3.45
C PRO A 351 -17.87 1.65 -1.97
N LEU A 352 -17.44 2.63 -1.16
CA LEU A 352 -17.26 2.45 0.28
C LEU A 352 -18.58 2.11 1.00
N LEU A 353 -19.67 2.80 0.65
CA LEU A 353 -21.00 2.54 1.20
C LEU A 353 -21.49 1.16 0.79
N TRP A 354 -21.24 0.74 -0.45
CA TRP A 354 -21.53 -0.63 -0.89
C TRP A 354 -20.66 -1.66 -0.15
N LEU A 355 -19.33 -1.52 -0.13
CA LEU A 355 -18.39 -2.44 0.53
C LEU A 355 -18.70 -2.61 2.03
N VAL A 356 -19.05 -1.52 2.73
CA VAL A 356 -19.43 -1.54 4.15
C VAL A 356 -20.83 -2.11 4.38
N ARG A 357 -21.79 -1.89 3.47
CA ARG A 357 -23.14 -2.50 3.54
C ARG A 357 -23.15 -3.98 3.12
N ALA A 358 -22.24 -4.39 2.24
CA ALA A 358 -22.06 -5.76 1.77
C ALA A 358 -21.26 -6.64 2.76
N GLY A 359 -21.01 -6.17 3.99
CA GLY A 359 -20.46 -6.98 5.07
C GLY A 359 -19.00 -7.37 4.90
N ILE A 360 -18.19 -6.55 4.21
CA ILE A 360 -16.76 -6.83 4.04
C ILE A 360 -16.01 -6.38 5.31
N GLU A 361 -16.03 -7.27 6.29
CA GLU A 361 -15.22 -7.15 7.51
C GLU A 361 -13.74 -7.46 7.21
N ASN A 362 -12.92 -7.56 8.25
CA ASN A 362 -11.57 -8.12 8.16
C ASN A 362 -11.58 -9.56 8.68
N ASP A 363 -11.27 -10.55 7.84
CA ASP A 363 -11.39 -11.98 8.18
C ASP A 363 -10.47 -12.39 9.34
N PHE A 364 -9.34 -11.70 9.55
CA PHE A 364 -8.50 -11.93 10.73
C PHE A 364 -9.23 -11.69 12.05
N GLU A 365 -10.27 -10.85 12.10
CA GLU A 365 -11.06 -10.67 13.33
C GLU A 365 -11.70 -11.97 13.83
N GLN A 366 -11.98 -12.93 12.94
CA GLN A 366 -12.56 -14.22 13.30
C GLN A 366 -11.63 -15.11 14.13
N VAL A 367 -10.32 -14.86 14.09
CA VAL A 367 -9.25 -15.68 14.71
C VAL A 367 -8.42 -14.88 15.72
N VAL A 368 -8.12 -13.62 15.40
CA VAL A 368 -7.37 -12.71 16.27
C VAL A 368 -8.19 -12.24 17.48
N PHE A 369 -9.52 -12.12 17.39
CA PHE A 369 -10.33 -11.70 18.55
C PHE A 369 -10.55 -12.78 19.62
N PRO A 370 -10.68 -14.08 19.28
CA PRO A 370 -10.59 -15.16 20.27
C PRO A 370 -9.24 -15.23 20.99
N GLU A 371 -8.12 -15.19 20.26
CA GLU A 371 -6.76 -15.26 20.84
C GLU A 371 -6.40 -13.98 21.63
N TYR A 372 -6.86 -12.81 21.17
CA TYR A 372 -6.60 -11.50 21.79
C TYR A 372 -7.89 -10.73 22.11
N PRO A 373 -8.64 -11.10 23.17
CA PRO A 373 -9.92 -10.45 23.54
C PRO A 373 -9.83 -8.93 23.71
N ARG A 374 -8.67 -8.42 24.13
CA ARG A 374 -8.38 -6.98 24.25
C ARG A 374 -8.53 -6.22 22.93
N LEU A 375 -8.32 -6.88 21.78
CA LEU A 375 -8.55 -6.24 20.47
C LEU A 375 -10.04 -6.12 20.15
N ARG A 376 -10.86 -7.12 20.53
CA ARG A 376 -12.32 -7.04 20.45
C ARG A 376 -12.86 -5.94 21.37
N GLU A 377 -12.33 -5.82 22.59
CA GLU A 377 -12.67 -4.72 23.51
C GLU A 377 -12.39 -3.35 22.90
N GLY A 378 -11.23 -3.18 22.23
CA GLY A 378 -10.86 -1.94 21.54
C GLY A 378 -11.80 -1.60 20.38
N LYS A 379 -12.20 -2.58 19.55
CA LYS A 379 -13.23 -2.39 18.50
C LYS A 379 -14.55 -1.92 19.10
N MET A 380 -15.01 -2.58 20.18
CA MET A 380 -16.23 -2.18 20.89
C MET A 380 -16.10 -0.82 21.58
N ALA A 381 -14.91 -0.43 22.06
CA ALA A 381 -14.65 0.88 22.64
C ALA A 381 -14.75 2.00 21.57
N LEU A 382 -14.20 1.80 20.37
CA LEU A 382 -14.35 2.72 19.23
C LEU A 382 -15.82 2.93 18.84
N LEU A 383 -16.59 1.84 18.71
CA LEU A 383 -18.02 1.92 18.40
C LEU A 383 -18.80 2.66 19.50
N ARG A 384 -18.59 2.31 20.78
CA ARG A 384 -19.19 3.02 21.93
C ARG A 384 -18.76 4.47 22.05
N ALA A 385 -17.61 4.86 21.49
CA ALA A 385 -17.12 6.23 21.41
C ALA A 385 -17.71 7.03 20.22
N GLY A 386 -18.55 6.40 19.37
CA GLY A 386 -19.27 7.06 18.28
C GLY A 386 -18.74 6.79 16.87
N ALA A 387 -17.85 5.82 16.69
CA ALA A 387 -17.41 5.39 15.36
C ALA A 387 -18.61 4.82 14.57
N LYS A 388 -18.74 5.22 13.30
CA LYS A 388 -19.77 4.72 12.38
C LYS A 388 -19.42 3.36 11.78
N TYR A 389 -18.13 3.03 11.76
CA TYR A 389 -17.56 1.73 11.42
C TYR A 389 -16.27 1.57 12.23
N ALA A 390 -15.92 0.36 12.64
CA ALA A 390 -14.63 0.07 13.25
C ALA A 390 -14.13 -1.34 12.87
N SER A 391 -12.83 -1.50 12.66
CA SER A 391 -12.24 -2.79 12.29
C SER A 391 -10.74 -2.88 12.64
N LEU A 392 -10.22 -4.10 12.63
CA LEU A 392 -8.78 -4.41 12.68
C LEU A 392 -8.08 -4.00 11.37
N SER A 393 -6.83 -3.53 11.45
CA SER A 393 -6.02 -3.21 10.27
C SER A 393 -5.06 -4.35 9.92
N GLY A 394 -5.34 -5.10 8.85
CA GLY A 394 -4.59 -6.31 8.50
C GLY A 394 -4.74 -7.40 9.57
N SER A 395 -3.68 -8.14 9.86
CA SER A 395 -3.61 -9.05 11.02
C SER A 395 -3.67 -8.34 12.37
N GLY A 396 -3.61 -7.00 12.42
CA GLY A 396 -3.51 -6.22 13.65
C GLY A 396 -2.07 -5.85 14.01
N SER A 397 -1.81 -5.38 15.23
CA SER A 397 -2.75 -5.18 16.34
C SER A 397 -3.57 -3.88 16.29
N ALA A 398 -3.25 -2.93 15.41
CA ALA A 398 -3.98 -1.67 15.38
C ALA A 398 -5.43 -1.86 14.92
N LEU A 399 -6.33 -1.19 15.63
CA LEU A 399 -7.74 -1.07 15.30
C LEU A 399 -7.99 0.37 14.84
N TYR A 400 -9.00 0.59 14.02
CA TYR A 400 -9.42 1.93 13.64
C TYR A 400 -10.93 2.07 13.65
N GLY A 401 -11.41 3.29 13.88
CA GLY A 401 -12.81 3.67 13.74
C GLY A 401 -12.95 4.88 12.82
N LEU A 402 -13.97 4.87 11.96
CA LEU A 402 -14.32 5.98 11.08
C LEU A 402 -15.42 6.83 11.72
N PHE A 403 -15.27 8.15 11.65
CA PHE A 403 -16.10 9.14 12.34
C PHE A 403 -16.67 10.15 11.34
N ALA A 404 -17.86 10.66 11.64
CA ALA A 404 -18.57 11.62 10.77
C ALA A 404 -17.87 12.98 10.69
N SER A 405 -17.03 13.34 11.67
CA SER A 405 -16.35 14.63 11.72
C SER A 405 -15.05 14.58 12.56
N ARG A 406 -14.22 15.61 12.46
CA ARG A 406 -12.97 15.69 13.26
C ARG A 406 -13.24 15.88 14.75
N GLU A 407 -14.33 16.57 15.08
CA GLU A 407 -14.74 16.90 16.44
C GLU A 407 -15.31 15.67 17.14
N THR A 408 -16.02 14.80 16.40
CA THR A 408 -16.45 13.49 16.90
C THR A 408 -15.25 12.56 17.12
N ALA A 409 -14.29 12.51 16.20
CA ALA A 409 -13.03 11.77 16.38
C ALA A 409 -12.20 12.28 17.57
N ALA A 410 -12.08 13.60 17.75
CA ALA A 410 -11.34 14.20 18.87
C ALA A 410 -11.99 13.88 20.23
N ARG A 411 -13.33 13.96 20.34
CA ARG A 411 -14.07 13.53 21.54
C ARG A 411 -13.90 12.03 21.82
N ALA A 412 -13.85 11.21 20.77
CA ALA A 412 -13.59 9.78 20.91
C ALA A 412 -12.18 9.50 21.46
N VAL A 413 -11.13 10.16 20.95
CA VAL A 413 -9.76 10.05 21.51
C VAL A 413 -9.74 10.47 22.99
N ALA A 414 -10.37 11.59 23.35
CA ALA A 414 -10.42 12.04 24.74
C ALA A 414 -11.10 11.01 25.67
N ARG A 415 -12.16 10.32 25.20
CA ARG A 415 -12.83 9.24 25.94
C ARG A 415 -11.99 7.96 26.01
N LEU A 416 -11.34 7.58 24.92
CA LEU A 416 -10.55 6.35 24.83
C LEU A 416 -9.26 6.44 25.66
N ARG A 417 -8.58 7.59 25.68
CA ARG A 417 -7.42 7.83 26.56
C ARG A 417 -7.79 7.74 28.04
N LYS A 418 -8.96 8.25 28.44
CA LYS A 418 -9.52 8.07 29.80
C LYS A 418 -9.83 6.61 30.16
N GLN A 419 -9.88 5.71 29.17
CA GLN A 419 -10.06 4.26 29.35
C GLN A 419 -8.74 3.47 29.18
N GLY A 420 -7.59 4.17 29.16
CA GLY A 420 -6.27 3.54 29.02
C GLY A 420 -5.87 3.16 27.59
N TRP A 421 -6.61 3.57 26.56
CA TRP A 421 -6.27 3.24 25.17
C TRP A 421 -5.28 4.24 24.57
N SER A 422 -4.08 3.76 24.22
CA SER A 422 -3.18 4.45 23.29
C SER A 422 -3.89 4.70 21.96
N THR A 423 -4.08 5.98 21.61
CA THR A 423 -4.98 6.43 20.53
C THR A 423 -4.54 7.74 19.90
N GLU A 424 -4.75 7.87 18.58
CA GLU A 424 -4.51 9.10 17.82
C GLU A 424 -5.65 9.37 16.82
N ALA A 425 -6.03 10.64 16.65
CA ALA A 425 -6.99 11.08 15.64
C ALA A 425 -6.27 11.48 14.35
N THR A 426 -6.84 11.11 13.21
CA THR A 426 -6.27 11.32 11.88
C THR A 426 -7.36 11.52 10.82
N MET A 427 -6.95 11.62 9.56
CA MET A 427 -7.84 11.64 8.39
C MET A 427 -7.44 10.52 7.44
N THR A 428 -8.40 9.95 6.70
CA THR A 428 -8.08 9.26 5.45
C THR A 428 -7.49 10.27 4.44
N LEU A 429 -6.54 9.81 3.61
CA LEU A 429 -5.90 10.62 2.58
C LEU A 429 -6.39 10.18 1.19
N PRO A 430 -7.11 11.05 0.46
CA PRO A 430 -7.22 10.93 -0.99
C PRO A 430 -5.82 10.99 -1.63
N ARG A 431 -5.59 10.28 -2.73
CA ARG A 431 -4.36 10.20 -3.53
C ARG A 431 -3.77 11.58 -3.82
N ARG A 432 -4.60 12.56 -4.22
CA ARG A 432 -4.17 13.96 -4.46
C ARG A 432 -3.64 14.66 -3.20
N THR A 433 -4.03 14.22 -2.01
CA THR A 433 -3.58 14.77 -0.72
C THR A 433 -2.41 13.97 -0.15
N TYR A 434 -2.38 12.66 -0.35
CA TYR A 434 -1.26 11.77 -0.06
C TYR A 434 0.03 12.26 -0.74
N TRP A 435 0.05 12.33 -2.08
CA TRP A 435 1.22 12.75 -2.85
C TRP A 435 1.68 14.17 -2.51
N ARG A 436 0.72 15.12 -2.35
CA ARG A 436 1.02 16.52 -2.00
C ARG A 436 1.66 16.69 -0.62
N ARG A 437 1.42 15.76 0.32
CA ARG A 437 1.99 15.84 1.68
C ARG A 437 3.22 14.96 1.87
N MET A 438 3.46 14.00 0.97
CA MET A 438 4.54 13.02 1.08
C MET A 438 5.92 13.67 1.04
N ILE A 439 6.24 14.42 -0.02
CA ILE A 439 7.54 15.12 -0.13
C ILE A 439 7.41 16.50 0.52
N ALA A 440 8.25 16.77 1.52
CA ALA A 440 8.32 18.09 2.14
C ALA A 440 9.18 19.04 1.30
N GLY A 441 8.55 20.00 0.60
CA GLY A 441 9.25 21.17 0.04
C GLY A 441 8.97 21.56 -1.42
N THR A 442 8.21 20.79 -2.21
CA THR A 442 7.92 21.16 -3.62
C THR A 442 6.48 20.87 -4.03
N ALA A 443 5.77 21.91 -4.48
CA ALA A 443 4.68 21.73 -5.43
C ALA A 443 5.28 21.34 -6.80
N GLY A 444 4.67 20.38 -7.50
CA GLY A 444 5.04 20.03 -8.89
C GLY A 444 5.10 18.54 -9.21
N LEU A 445 5.34 17.66 -8.22
CA LEU A 445 5.44 16.22 -8.45
C LEU A 445 4.11 15.50 -8.23
N ARG A 446 3.38 15.31 -9.34
CA ARG A 446 2.48 14.16 -9.50
C ARG A 446 3.31 13.03 -10.14
N PRO A 447 3.05 11.74 -9.85
CA PRO A 447 3.36 10.71 -10.84
C PRO A 447 2.66 11.11 -12.15
N LYS A 448 3.38 11.19 -13.27
CA LYS A 448 2.76 11.53 -14.56
C LYS A 448 1.94 10.38 -15.13
N ASN A 449 2.33 9.15 -14.82
CA ASN A 449 1.70 7.91 -15.28
C ASN A 449 1.43 7.00 -14.06
N PHE A 450 0.19 6.96 -13.58
CA PHE A 450 -0.45 5.93 -12.76
C PHE A 450 -1.97 6.18 -12.78
#